data_AF-A0A522EZZ9-F1
#
_entry.id   AF-A0A522EZZ9-F1
#
_cell.length_a   1.000
_cell.length_b   1.000
_cell.length_c   1.000
_cell.angle_alpha   90.00
_cell.angle_beta   90.00
_cell.angle_gamma   90.00
#
_symmetry.space_group_name_H-M   'P 1'
#
loop_
_entity.id
_entity.type
_entity.pdbx_description
1 polymer ?
#
loop_
_entity_poly.entity_id
_entity_poly.type
_entity_poly.pdbx_seq_one_letter_code
_entity_poly.pdbx_strand_id
1 'polypeptide(L)'
;MKRHNYNVIFYITYLIGLFYVSGCDKQMTQEAGILEGVISIGPICPVESVPPDPACLPTAETYKAYPVSVWTSDNRKKIAQINPALDGSFRMELPQGNYRVILEKVQNTIGSSNLPVA
;
A
#
# COMPACT_ATOMS: atom_id res chain seq x y z
N MET A 1 -34.69 -53.51 -9.29
CA MET A 1 -33.56 -52.90 -10.03
C MET A 1 -33.27 -51.44 -9.57
N LYS A 2 -33.22 -51.15 -8.26
CA LYS A 2 -33.00 -49.78 -7.71
C LYS A 2 -31.82 -49.66 -6.72
N ARG A 3 -31.19 -50.78 -6.34
CA ARG A 3 -30.16 -50.84 -5.28
C ARG A 3 -28.78 -50.32 -5.73
N HIS A 4 -28.46 -50.45 -7.02
CA HIS A 4 -27.17 -50.05 -7.58
C HIS A 4 -27.00 -48.52 -7.59
N ASN A 5 -28.07 -47.79 -7.92
CA ASN A 5 -28.07 -46.32 -7.93
C ASN A 5 -27.86 -45.72 -6.53
N TYR A 6 -28.31 -46.40 -5.46
CA TYR A 6 -28.17 -45.88 -4.11
C TYR A 6 -26.73 -45.94 -3.59
N ASN A 7 -26.00 -47.01 -3.90
CA ASN A 7 -24.59 -47.15 -3.54
C ASN A 7 -23.71 -46.13 -4.30
N VAL A 8 -24.00 -45.89 -5.58
CA VAL A 8 -23.27 -44.89 -6.38
C VAL A 8 -23.50 -43.47 -5.84
N ILE A 9 -24.76 -43.13 -5.49
CA ILE A 9 -25.08 -41.83 -4.88
C ILE A 9 -24.35 -41.66 -3.54
N PHE A 10 -24.29 -42.71 -2.72
CA PHE A 10 -23.59 -42.68 -1.43
C PHE A 10 -22.07 -42.49 -1.58
N TYR A 11 -21.45 -43.09 -2.60
CA TYR A 11 -20.03 -42.87 -2.90
C TYR A 11 -19.75 -41.45 -3.39
N ILE A 12 -20.64 -40.88 -4.21
CA ILE A 12 -20.51 -39.51 -4.71
C ILE A 12 -20.62 -38.49 -3.57
N THR A 13 -21.58 -38.66 -2.65
CA THR A 13 -21.72 -37.75 -1.50
C THR A 13 -20.53 -37.85 -0.55
N TYR A 14 -19.98 -39.05 -0.36
CA TYR A 14 -18.78 -39.26 0.45
C TYR A 14 -17.53 -38.60 -0.15
N LEU A 15 -17.31 -38.73 -1.47
CA LEU A 15 -16.21 -38.09 -2.18
C LEU A 15 -16.29 -36.56 -2.17
N ILE A 16 -17.49 -36.00 -2.33
CA ILE A 16 -17.72 -34.56 -2.26
C ILE A 16 -17.47 -34.05 -0.83
N GLY A 17 -17.92 -34.77 0.19
CA GLY A 17 -17.67 -34.42 1.60
C GLY A 17 -16.18 -34.38 1.95
N LEU A 18 -15.40 -35.33 1.44
CA LEU A 18 -13.93 -35.36 1.61
C LEU A 18 -13.22 -34.16 0.97
N PHE A 19 -13.76 -33.61 -0.12
CA PHE A 19 -13.17 -32.46 -0.79
C PHE A 19 -13.28 -31.16 0.04
N TYR A 20 -14.38 -30.99 0.78
CA TYR A 20 -14.61 -29.79 1.59
C TYR A 20 -13.75 -29.70 2.86
N VAL A 21 -13.15 -30.79 3.34
CA VAL A 21 -12.32 -30.79 4.56
C VAL A 21 -10.87 -30.32 4.30
N SER A 22 -10.50 -30.10 3.04
CA SER A 22 -9.12 -29.72 2.65
C SER A 22 -8.83 -28.22 2.74
N GLY A 23 -9.84 -27.38 2.98
CA GLY A 23 -9.72 -25.92 3.04
C GLY A 23 -9.35 -25.38 4.43
N CYS A 24 -8.33 -25.95 5.08
CA CYS A 24 -7.80 -25.36 6.30
C CYS A 24 -6.72 -24.34 5.92
N ASP A 25 -7.16 -23.11 5.66
CA ASP A 25 -6.27 -21.97 5.41
C ASP A 25 -5.54 -21.68 6.74
N LYS A 26 -4.28 -22.12 6.85
CA LYS A 26 -3.45 -21.81 8.01
C LYS A 26 -3.19 -20.31 7.98
N GLN A 27 -4.02 -19.56 8.67
CA GLN A 27 -3.82 -18.15 8.94
C GLN A 27 -2.59 -18.04 9.86
N MET A 28 -1.40 -18.09 9.28
CA MET A 28 -0.18 -17.71 9.97
C MET A 28 -0.35 -16.22 10.31
N THR A 29 -0.63 -15.94 11.58
CA THR A 29 -0.52 -14.60 12.13
C THR A 29 0.93 -14.18 11.97
N GLN A 30 1.23 -13.50 10.86
CA GLN A 30 2.55 -12.95 10.63
C GLN A 30 2.75 -11.84 11.65
N GLU A 31 3.81 -11.96 12.43
CA GLU A 31 4.24 -10.90 13.33
C GLU A 31 4.44 -9.62 12.52
N ALA A 32 3.86 -8.53 12.97
CA ALA A 32 3.87 -7.25 12.27
C ALA A 32 4.73 -6.24 13.03
N GLY A 33 5.39 -5.37 12.28
CA GLY A 33 6.20 -4.27 12.79
C GLY A 33 5.63 -2.92 12.36
N ILE A 34 6.15 -1.85 12.95
CA ILE A 34 5.77 -0.48 12.63
C ILE A 34 6.83 0.16 11.74
N LEU A 35 6.39 0.70 10.60
CA LEU A 35 7.15 1.62 9.78
C LEU A 35 6.64 3.04 10.03
N GLU A 36 7.50 3.91 10.54
CA GLU A 36 7.18 5.31 10.82
C GLU A 36 8.32 6.24 10.41
N GLY A 37 7.98 7.51 10.16
CA GLY A 37 8.93 8.52 9.76
C GLY A 37 8.28 9.85 9.42
N VAL A 38 9.06 10.77 8.85
CA VAL A 38 8.60 12.09 8.44
C VAL A 38 9.07 12.35 7.01
N ILE A 39 8.14 12.77 6.14
CA ILE A 39 8.43 13.23 4.79
C ILE A 39 8.62 14.75 4.82
N SER A 40 9.86 15.19 4.62
CA SER A 40 10.20 16.60 4.45
C SER A 40 10.18 16.98 2.96
N ILE A 41 9.46 18.04 2.62
CA ILE A 41 9.53 18.67 1.31
C ILE A 41 10.41 19.91 1.46
N GLY A 42 11.38 20.06 0.55
CA GLY A 42 12.28 21.22 0.56
C GLY A 42 11.51 22.54 0.48
N PRO A 43 12.19 23.69 0.68
CA PRO A 43 11.53 24.99 0.65
C PRO A 43 10.76 25.17 -0.66
N ILE A 44 9.43 25.21 -0.56
CA ILE A 44 8.54 25.42 -1.70
C ILE A 44 8.46 26.89 -2.08
N CYS A 45 9.02 27.77 -1.25
CA CYS A 45 8.99 29.21 -1.44
C CYS A 45 10.05 29.64 -2.46
N PRO A 46 9.67 30.26 -3.58
CA PRO A 46 10.62 30.88 -4.47
C PRO A 46 11.15 32.16 -3.79
N VAL A 47 12.37 32.07 -3.27
CA VAL A 47 13.16 33.12 -2.59
C VAL A 47 12.65 33.53 -1.20
N GLU A 48 13.59 33.86 -0.31
CA GLU A 48 13.28 34.35 1.03
C GLU A 48 12.66 35.75 0.95
N SER A 49 11.40 35.87 1.36
CA SER A 49 10.71 37.15 1.60
C SER A 49 10.71 37.49 3.09
N VAL A 50 10.72 38.79 3.43
CA VAL A 50 10.56 39.28 4.81
C VAL A 50 9.30 40.15 4.86
N PRO A 51 8.22 39.71 5.55
CA PRO A 51 8.07 38.44 6.25
C PRO A 51 7.90 37.23 5.29
N PRO A 52 8.17 36.00 5.76
CA PRO A 52 7.90 34.78 4.99
C PRO A 52 6.41 34.68 4.64
N ASP A 53 6.10 34.18 3.45
CA ASP A 53 4.71 33.93 3.07
C ASP A 53 4.14 32.76 3.91
N PRO A 54 3.11 32.99 4.76
CA PRO A 54 2.51 31.93 5.58
C PRO A 54 1.74 30.88 4.76
N ALA A 55 1.38 31.16 3.50
CA ALA A 55 0.79 30.18 2.59
C ALA A 55 1.81 29.17 2.06
N CYS A 56 3.09 29.35 2.39
CA CYS A 56 4.19 28.60 1.83
C CYS A 56 4.57 27.35 2.66
N LEU A 57 3.57 26.65 3.16
CA LEU A 57 3.72 25.35 3.81
C LEU A 57 3.27 24.23 2.88
N PRO A 58 3.88 23.03 2.93
CA PRO A 58 3.39 21.87 2.20
C PRO A 58 1.91 21.63 2.47
N THR A 59 1.11 21.48 1.41
CA THR A 59 -0.30 21.11 1.53
C THR A 59 -0.48 19.62 1.36
N ALA A 60 -1.68 19.10 1.65
CA ALA A 60 -2.02 17.71 1.34
C ALA A 60 -1.82 17.37 -0.14
N GLU A 61 -2.10 18.33 -1.04
CA GLU A 61 -1.87 18.16 -2.48
C GLU A 61 -0.39 18.12 -2.83
N THR A 62 0.46 18.86 -2.10
CA THR A 62 1.92 18.78 -2.26
C THR A 62 2.43 17.36 -1.95
N TYR A 63 1.96 16.73 -0.86
CA TYR A 63 2.34 15.35 -0.54
C TYR A 63 1.79 14.33 -1.56
N LYS A 64 0.58 14.55 -2.11
CA LYS A 64 0.02 13.70 -3.16
C LYS A 64 0.78 13.81 -4.48
N ALA A 65 1.32 14.98 -4.80
CA ALA A 65 2.11 15.21 -6.00
C ALA A 65 3.44 14.43 -5.97
N TYR A 66 3.95 14.09 -4.78
CA TYR A 66 5.19 13.33 -4.59
C TYR A 66 4.91 12.02 -3.83
N PRO A 67 4.20 11.05 -4.45
CA PRO A 67 3.77 9.86 -3.74
C PRO A 67 4.96 9.00 -3.33
N VAL A 68 4.98 8.60 -2.07
CA VAL A 68 5.94 7.62 -1.54
C VAL A 68 5.22 6.31 -1.32
N SER A 69 5.83 5.20 -1.71
CA SER A 69 5.21 3.88 -1.64
C SER A 69 6.14 2.83 -1.07
N VAL A 70 5.53 1.84 -0.42
CA VAL A 70 6.20 0.64 0.06
C VAL A 70 6.03 -0.46 -0.97
N TRP A 71 7.15 -1.02 -1.41
CA TRP A 71 7.22 -2.09 -2.39
C TRP A 71 7.88 -3.32 -1.78
N THR A 72 7.61 -4.49 -2.36
CA THR A 72 8.39 -5.69 -2.11
C THR A 72 9.86 -5.46 -2.45
N SER A 73 10.78 -6.18 -1.78
CA SER A 73 12.23 -6.03 -1.99
C SER A 73 12.71 -6.22 -3.43
N ASP A 74 11.92 -6.90 -4.26
CA ASP A 74 12.15 -7.16 -5.68
C ASP A 74 11.50 -6.12 -6.63
N ASN A 75 10.85 -5.08 -6.08
CA ASN A 75 10.09 -4.05 -6.81
C ASN A 75 8.95 -4.57 -7.69
N ARG A 76 8.46 -5.80 -7.51
CA ARG A 76 7.42 -6.36 -8.37
C ARG A 76 6.01 -6.01 -7.91
N LYS A 77 5.80 -5.76 -6.62
CA LYS A 77 4.48 -5.50 -6.04
C LYS A 77 4.50 -4.28 -5.13
N LYS A 78 3.63 -3.32 -5.43
CA LYS A 78 3.29 -2.22 -4.51
C LYS A 78 2.47 -2.80 -3.36
N ILE A 79 2.96 -2.62 -2.14
CA ILE A 79 2.31 -3.09 -0.92
C ILE A 79 1.34 -2.02 -0.40
N ALA A 80 1.81 -0.77 -0.35
CA ALA A 80 1.02 0.36 0.10
C ALA A 80 1.56 1.67 -0.47
N GLN A 81 0.71 2.70 -0.46
CA GLN A 81 1.12 4.08 -0.64
C GLN A 81 1.07 4.80 0.71
N ILE A 82 2.11 5.57 1.01
CA ILE A 82 2.20 6.37 2.23
C ILE A 82 1.42 7.67 2.02
N ASN A 83 0.46 7.93 2.91
CA ASN A 83 -0.28 9.17 2.98
C ASN A 83 0.10 9.88 4.29
N PRO A 84 1.10 10.77 4.28
CA PRO A 84 1.53 11.47 5.49
C PRO A 84 0.47 12.49 5.96
N ALA A 85 0.56 12.88 7.23
CA ALA A 85 -0.14 14.03 7.76
C ALA A 85 0.44 15.35 7.20
N LEU A 86 -0.19 16.48 7.52
CA LEU A 86 0.24 17.81 7.03
C LEU A 86 1.61 18.25 7.57
N ASP A 87 2.10 17.63 8.65
CA ASP A 87 3.46 17.81 9.17
C ASP A 87 4.48 16.83 8.53
N GLY A 88 4.03 16.02 7.56
CA GLY A 88 4.83 15.00 6.90
C GLY A 88 4.95 13.68 7.66
N SER A 89 4.45 13.59 8.89
CA SER A 89 4.54 12.37 9.68
C SER A 89 3.70 11.24 9.10
N PHE A 90 4.21 10.01 9.17
CA PHE A 90 3.46 8.82 8.78
C PHE A 90 3.79 7.65 9.71
N ARG A 91 2.83 6.74 9.85
CA ARG A 91 2.97 5.51 10.62
C ARG A 91 2.09 4.45 10.00
N MET A 92 2.63 3.25 9.77
CA MET A 92 1.88 2.12 9.27
C MET A 92 2.40 0.79 9.80
N GLU A 93 1.53 -0.20 9.84
CA GLU A 93 1.86 -1.57 10.21
C GLU A 93 2.19 -2.39 8.96
N LEU A 94 3.27 -3.16 9.01
CA LEU A 94 3.71 -4.05 7.95
C LEU A 94 4.03 -5.42 8.54
N PRO A 95 3.62 -6.52 7.88
CA PRO A 95 4.11 -7.84 8.24
C PRO A 95 5.64 -7.89 8.24
N GLN A 96 6.21 -8.83 8.98
CA GLN A 96 7.65 -9.07 8.93
C GLN A 96 8.09 -9.37 7.49
N GLY A 97 9.09 -8.64 6.99
CA GLY A 97 9.58 -8.81 5.63
C GLY A 97 10.62 -7.77 5.22
N ASN A 98 11.13 -7.93 4.00
CA ASN A 98 12.04 -6.98 3.38
C ASN A 98 11.27 -6.10 2.39
N TYR A 99 11.43 -4.79 2.55
CA TYR A 99 10.69 -3.80 1.77
C TYR A 99 11.62 -2.75 1.18
N ARG A 100 11.12 -2.05 0.17
CA ARG A 100 11.73 -0.84 -0.37
C ARG A 100 10.74 0.31 -0.25
N VAL A 101 11.18 1.42 0.30
CA VAL A 101 10.42 2.68 0.32
C VAL A 101 10.91 3.52 -0.86
N ILE A 102 9.99 3.88 -1.76
CA ILE A 102 10.30 4.49 -3.05
C ILE A 102 9.50 5.78 -3.20
N LEU A 103 10.20 6.87 -3.49
CA LEU A 103 9.58 8.09 -4.05
C LEU A 103 9.22 7.81 -5.51
N GLU A 104 7.94 7.81 -5.83
CA GLU A 104 7.46 7.49 -7.17
C GLU A 104 7.79 8.62 -8.15
N LYS A 105 8.11 8.24 -9.40
CA LYS A 105 8.22 9.22 -10.47
C LYS A 105 6.83 9.71 -10.82
N VAL A 106 6.56 10.97 -10.54
CA VAL A 106 5.43 11.68 -11.12
C VAL A 106 5.59 11.61 -12.63
N GLN A 107 4.57 11.09 -13.34
CA GLN A 107 4.55 11.12 -14.81
C GLN A 107 4.33 12.56 -15.25
N ASN A 108 5.40 13.35 -15.19
CA ASN A 108 5.41 14.69 -15.75
C ASN A 108 5.53 14.54 -17.26
N THR A 109 4.52 15.01 -17.98
CA THR A 109 4.66 15.43 -19.37
C THR A 109 5.81 16.42 -19.47
N ILE A 110 6.55 16.39 -20.59
CA ILE A 110 7.64 17.34 -20.86
C ILE A 110 7.07 18.76 -20.73
N GLY A 111 7.56 19.53 -19.75
CA GLY A 111 7.10 20.89 -19.44
C GLY A 111 6.23 21.04 -18.18
N SER A 112 5.92 19.97 -17.44
CA SER A 112 5.17 20.09 -16.18
C SER A 112 6.01 20.74 -15.08
N SER A 113 5.45 21.76 -14.42
CA SER A 113 6.03 22.38 -13.23
C SER A 113 5.80 21.49 -12.02
N ASN A 114 6.84 21.34 -11.20
CA ASN A 114 6.83 20.57 -9.95
C ASN A 114 6.21 21.36 -8.77
N LEU A 115 5.65 22.54 -9.05
CA LEU A 115 5.04 23.44 -8.07
C LEU A 115 3.52 23.20 -8.01
N PRO A 116 2.90 23.24 -6.82
CA PRO A 116 1.45 23.22 -6.71
C PRO A 116 0.85 24.40 -7.50
N VAL A 117 -0.24 24.13 -8.21
CA VAL A 117 -0.96 25.17 -8.97
C VAL A 117 -1.67 26.08 -7.96
N ALA A 118 -1.46 27.39 -8.09
CA ALA A 118 -2.04 28.42 -7.24
C ALA A 118 -3.57 28.52 -7.38
#